data_AF-A0A645E0T6-F1
#
_entry.id   AF-A0A645E0T6-F1
#
_cell.length_a   1.000
_cell.length_b   1.000
_cell.length_c   1.000
_cell.angle_alpha   90.00
_cell.angle_beta   90.00
_cell.angle_gamma   90.00
#
_symmetry.space_group_name_H-M   'P 1'
#
loop_
_entity.id
_entity.type
_entity.pdbx_description
1 polymer ?
#
loop_
_entity_poly.entity_id
_entity_poly.type
_entity_poly.pdbx_seq_one_letter_code
_entity_poly.pdbx_strand_id
1 'polypeptide(L)' 'MPMVANDGPHYGDNVKLSGPGKYKVKYNVLPPSANPHAHFGRHTDRATGVRPWFKPIEVEYEFTYVGIGKKGGY' A
#
# COMPACT_ATOMS: atom_id res chain seq x y z
N MET A 1 -0.12 -2.96 6.46
CA MET A 1 -1.48 -3.30 6.96
C MET A 1 -2.49 -2.22 6.59
N PRO A 2 -3.78 -2.53 6.33
CA PRO A 2 -4.81 -1.49 6.25
C PRO A 2 -5.08 -0.88 7.64
N MET A 3 -5.16 0.44 7.73
CA MET A 3 -5.36 1.19 8.96
C MET A 3 -6.09 2.53 8.68
N VAL A 4 -6.44 3.27 9.73
CA VAL A 4 -7.12 4.57 9.62
C VAL A 4 -6.44 5.62 10.50
N ALA A 5 -6.35 6.85 10.00
CA ALA A 5 -5.96 8.03 10.76
C ALA A 5 -7.02 9.14 10.58
N ASN A 6 -6.78 10.31 11.19
CA ASN A 6 -7.70 11.45 11.12
C ASN A 6 -7.89 12.01 9.70
N ASP A 7 -6.96 11.72 8.79
CA ASP A 7 -6.99 12.07 7.36
C ASP A 7 -7.56 10.95 6.46
N GLY A 8 -7.95 9.80 7.04
CA GLY A 8 -8.64 8.73 6.34
C GLY A 8 -7.91 7.38 6.35
N PRO A 9 -8.47 6.38 5.62
CA PRO A 9 -7.90 5.03 5.55
C PRO A 9 -6.65 4.98 4.66
N HIS A 10 -5.65 4.21 5.07
CA HIS A 10 -4.41 4.00 4.32
C HIS A 10 -3.76 2.64 4.60
N TYR A 11 -2.74 2.29 3.82
CA TYR A 11 -1.84 1.17 4.12
C TYR A 11 -0.53 1.69 4.69
N GLY A 12 -0.11 1.14 5.83
CA GLY A 12 1.12 1.55 6.49
C GLY A 12 1.78 0.41 7.26
N ASP A 13 3.03 0.65 7.66
CA ASP A 13 3.76 -0.19 8.61
C ASP A 13 4.86 0.63 9.29
N ASN A 14 5.22 0.24 10.52
CA ASN A 14 6.36 0.83 11.22
C ASN A 14 7.63 0.13 10.78
N VAL A 15 8.54 0.87 10.14
CA VAL A 15 9.80 0.31 9.61
C VAL A 15 10.99 1.01 10.24
N LYS A 16 11.95 0.23 10.75
CA LYS A 16 13.25 0.73 11.20
C LYS A 16 14.24 0.72 10.04
N LEU A 17 14.68 1.90 9.60
CA LEU A 17 15.68 2.05 8.54
C LEU A 17 17.13 2.01 9.08
N SER A 18 18.07 1.65 8.21
CA SER A 18 19.51 1.56 8.50
C SER A 18 20.24 2.91 8.49
N GLY A 19 19.65 3.92 9.11
CA GLY A 19 20.20 5.29 9.17
C GLY A 19 19.92 6.13 7.92
N PRO A 20 20.46 7.37 7.84
CA PRO A 20 20.32 8.23 6.66
C PRO A 20 20.98 7.63 5.41
N GLY A 21 20.35 7.80 4.25
CA GLY A 21 20.85 7.28 2.99
C GLY A 21 19.87 7.39 1.82
N LYS A 22 20.30 6.94 0.64
CA LYS A 22 19.41 6.76 -0.52
C LYS A 22 18.78 5.38 -0.44
N TYR A 23 17.46 5.33 -0.55
CA TYR A 23 16.68 4.13 -0.48
C TYR A 23 15.85 3.95 -1.74
N LYS A 24 15.61 2.69 -2.06
CA LYS A 24 14.59 2.28 -3.01
C LYS A 24 13.53 1.49 -2.26
N VAL A 25 12.27 1.87 -2.41
CA VAL A 25 11.13 1.10 -1.92
C VAL A 25 10.41 0.49 -3.10
N LYS A 26 10.00 -0.77 -2.95
CA LYS A 26 9.19 -1.51 -3.93
C LYS A 26 7.89 -1.93 -3.26
N TYR A 27 6.77 -1.56 -3.86
CA TYR A 27 5.45 -2.02 -3.47
C TYR A 27 4.98 -3.10 -4.41
N ASN A 28 4.59 -4.24 -3.84
CA ASN A 28 3.93 -5.33 -4.56
C ASN A 28 2.44 -5.28 -4.20
N VAL A 29 1.61 -4.81 -5.13
CA VAL A 29 0.18 -4.63 -4.93
C VAL A 29 -0.57 -5.78 -5.58
N LEU A 30 -1.23 -6.59 -4.74
CA LEU A 30 -2.07 -7.69 -5.19
C LEU A 30 -3.53 -7.22 -5.35
N PRO A 31 -4.31 -7.84 -6.26
CA PRO A 31 -5.73 -7.54 -6.36
C PRO A 31 -6.49 -7.93 -5.08
N PRO A 32 -7.66 -7.34 -4.81
CA PRO A 32 -8.46 -7.66 -3.62
C PRO A 32 -8.76 -9.16 -3.46
N SER A 33 -8.96 -9.87 -4.58
CA SER A 33 -9.20 -11.31 -4.60
C SER A 33 -8.02 -12.18 -4.14
N ALA A 34 -6.82 -11.61 -4.05
CA ALA A 34 -5.63 -12.35 -3.60
C ALA A 34 -5.57 -12.52 -2.08
N ASN A 35 -6.36 -11.74 -1.33
CA ASN A 35 -6.49 -11.92 0.11
C ASN A 35 -7.67 -12.86 0.41
N PRO A 36 -7.44 -14.15 0.74
CA PRO A 36 -8.52 -15.10 0.97
C PRO A 36 -9.35 -14.77 2.21
N HIS A 37 -8.84 -13.93 3.13
CA HIS A 37 -9.52 -13.54 4.36
C HIS A 37 -10.36 -12.26 4.21
N ALA A 38 -10.18 -11.48 3.13
CA ALA A 38 -10.90 -10.22 2.95
C ALA A 38 -12.29 -10.38 2.33
N HIS A 39 -12.62 -11.57 1.79
CA HIS A 39 -13.90 -11.90 1.15
C HIS A 39 -14.42 -10.83 0.16
N PHE A 40 -13.51 -10.13 -0.54
CA PHE A 40 -13.87 -9.05 -1.46
C PHE A 40 -14.16 -9.60 -2.87
N GLY A 41 -15.42 -10.01 -3.07
CA GLY A 41 -15.93 -10.53 -4.35
C GLY A 41 -16.16 -9.45 -5.41
N ARG A 42 -16.52 -9.88 -6.62
CA ARG A 42 -17.00 -8.99 -7.70
C ARG A 42 -18.25 -9.57 -8.33
N HIS A 43 -19.17 -8.71 -8.75
CA HIS A 43 -20.31 -9.12 -9.56
C HIS A 43 -19.86 -9.58 -10.94
N THR A 44 -20.51 -10.62 -11.47
CA THR A 44 -20.22 -11.20 -12.80
C THR A 44 -21.45 -11.37 -13.68
N ASP A 45 -22.64 -11.01 -13.17
CA ASP A 45 -23.88 -11.02 -13.91
C ASP A 45 -23.91 -9.93 -14.99
N ARG A 46 -24.84 -10.06 -15.94
CA ARG A 46 -24.96 -9.13 -17.08
C ARG A 46 -25.37 -7.71 -16.67
N ALA A 47 -26.15 -7.55 -15.61
CA ALA A 47 -26.75 -6.27 -15.27
C ALA A 47 -25.77 -5.36 -14.51
N THR A 48 -24.94 -5.93 -13.64
CA THR A 48 -24.09 -5.18 -12.70
C THR A 48 -22.64 -5.68 -12.65
N GLY A 49 -22.28 -6.64 -13.51
CA GLY A 49 -20.95 -7.23 -13.52
C GLY A 49 -19.84 -6.23 -13.81
N VAL A 50 -18.68 -6.46 -13.19
CA VAL A 50 -17.46 -5.68 -13.42
C VAL A 50 -16.36 -6.57 -14.02
N ARG A 51 -15.37 -5.94 -14.67
CA ARG A 51 -14.23 -6.66 -15.28
C ARG A 51 -13.41 -7.42 -14.23
N PRO A 52 -12.62 -8.43 -14.65
CA PRO A 52 -11.68 -9.09 -13.76
C PRO A 52 -10.74 -8.09 -13.06
N TRP A 53 -10.28 -8.46 -11.86
CA TRP A 53 -9.28 -7.68 -11.15
C TRP A 53 -7.96 -7.59 -11.94
N PHE A 54 -7.17 -6.57 -11.60
CA PHE A 54 -5.83 -6.42 -12.13
C PHE A 54 -4.92 -7.59 -11.75
N LYS A 55 -3.92 -7.86 -12.60
CA LYS A 55 -2.80 -8.74 -12.24
C LYS A 55 -1.89 -8.03 -11.23
N PRO A 56 -1.14 -8.73 -10.36
CA PRO A 56 -0.20 -8.11 -9.43
C PRO A 56 0.64 -7.01 -10.09
N ILE A 57 0.77 -5.87 -9.41
CA ILE A 57 1.49 -4.70 -9.89
C ILE A 57 2.69 -4.47 -8.98
N GLU A 58 3.82 -4.12 -9.58
CA GLU A 58 5.00 -3.65 -8.86
C GLU A 58 5.22 -2.17 -9.16
N VAL A 59 5.44 -1.37 -8.13
CA VAL A 59 5.77 0.05 -8.25
C VAL A 59 6.97 0.36 -7.38
N GLU A 60 7.92 1.13 -7.91
CA GLU A 60 9.18 1.43 -7.25
C GLU A 60 9.38 2.93 -7.13
N TYR A 61 9.95 3.36 -6.01
CA TYR A 61 10.29 4.74 -5.74
C TYR A 61 11.69 4.82 -5.14
N GLU A 62 12.42 5.85 -5.54
CA GLU A 62 13.70 6.22 -4.93
C GLU A 62 13.52 7.46 -4.08
N PHE A 63 14.11 7.47 -2.88
CA PHE A 63 14.05 8.61 -1.97
C PHE A 63 15.34 8.73 -1.15
N THR A 64 15.66 9.96 -0.74
CA THR A 64 16.72 10.19 0.25
C THR A 64 16.07 10.30 1.61
N TYR A 65 16.49 9.44 2.55
CA TYR A 65 16.09 9.49 3.94
C TYR A 65 17.19 10.17 4.75
N VAL A 66 16.82 11.22 5.48
CA VAL A 66 17.78 12.04 6.25
C VAL A 66 17.78 11.73 7.76
N GLY A 67 17.08 10.67 8.18
CA GLY A 67 16.88 10.31 9.58
C GLY A 67 15.53 10.75 10.13
N ILE A 68 15.22 10.31 11.36
CA ILE A 68 14.04 10.77 12.09
C ILE A 68 14.30 12.19 12.58
N GLY A 69 13.60 13.18 12.03
CA GLY A 69 13.64 14.55 12.53
C GLY A 69 13.13 14.64 13.99
N LYS A 70 13.17 15.85 14.58
CA LYS A 70 12.50 16.08 15.87
C LYS A 70 10.99 16.03 15.69
N LYS A 71 10.29 15.39 16.64
CA LYS A 71 8.82 15.31 16.65
C LYS A 71 8.21 16.72 16.58
N GLY A 72 7.47 17.02 15.51
CA GLY A 72 6.79 18.31 15.30
C GLY A 72 7.56 19.37 14.49
N GLY A 73 8.76 19.06 13.99
CA GLY A 73 9.47 19.92 13.04
C GLY A 73 9.38 19.35 11.63
N TYR A 74 8.37 19.77 10.87
CA TYR A 74 8.45 19.82 9.41
C TYR A 74 9.01 21.18 9.02
#